data_AF-A0AAV3UIX6-F1
#
_entry.id   AF-A0AAV3UIX6-F1
#
_cell.length_a   1.000
_cell.length_b   1.000
_cell.length_c   1.000
_cell.angle_alpha   90.00
_cell.angle_beta   90.00
_cell.angle_gamma   90.00
#
_symmetry.space_group_name_H-M   'P 1'
#
loop_
_entity.id
_entity.type
_entity.pdbx_description
1 polymer ?
#
loop_
_entity_poly.entity_id
_entity_poly.type
_entity_poly.pdbx_seq_one_letter_code
_entity_poly.pdbx_strand_id
1 'polypeptide(L)'
;MFEPVRQREVPIVRDAWEGIGADIIYEMDAHVEGGEFLPAGEFALLGVSADLNGKEHVIRTSYAAGQELMNSGAVGYEEFVLVRAPLQADREFRKEHDTGSRIMHLLGWVNIVSEDLIVLDADLARAANVDVYERRGNDYTKDHSSNLYDYLTEEKGFDIVDVSWSERWPTNFLTIESETILPLYEPDADGEYRSENNPTIEKLKELGVEILPDGAGIPRDSLTNGGGGIHCMTTPLSRE
;
A
#
# COMPACT_ATOMS: atom_id res chain seq x y z
N MET A 1 -5.59 -14.70 -0.92
CA MET A 1 -6.51 -14.21 -1.97
C MET A 1 -7.96 -14.32 -1.53
N PHE A 2 -8.62 -13.20 -1.27
CA PHE A 2 -10.00 -13.13 -0.80
C PHE A 2 -11.01 -13.46 -1.92
N GLU A 3 -10.82 -12.90 -3.11
CA GLU A 3 -11.74 -13.09 -4.23
C GLU A 3 -11.60 -14.50 -4.85
N PRO A 4 -12.69 -15.31 -4.96
CA PRO A 4 -12.61 -16.69 -5.47
C PRO A 4 -12.01 -16.82 -6.87
N VAL A 5 -12.20 -15.81 -7.73
CA VAL A 5 -11.61 -15.80 -9.07
C VAL A 5 -10.08 -15.72 -9.04
N ARG A 6 -9.52 -14.99 -8.06
CA ARG A 6 -8.07 -14.81 -7.89
C ARG A 6 -7.40 -15.96 -7.16
N GLN A 7 -8.15 -16.79 -6.44
CA GLN A 7 -7.60 -17.98 -5.77
C GLN A 7 -6.97 -18.98 -6.75
N ARG A 8 -7.39 -18.95 -8.03
CA ARG A 8 -6.81 -19.78 -9.10
C ARG A 8 -5.39 -19.34 -9.50
N GLU A 9 -4.96 -18.14 -9.11
CA GLU A 9 -3.60 -17.63 -9.33
C GLU A 9 -2.59 -18.36 -8.42
N VAL A 10 -2.99 -18.75 -7.21
CA VAL A 10 -2.09 -19.28 -6.16
C VAL A 10 -1.33 -20.54 -6.60
N PRO A 11 -1.97 -21.59 -7.16
CA PRO A 11 -1.25 -22.79 -7.62
C PRO A 11 -0.26 -22.47 -8.74
N ILE A 12 -0.60 -21.56 -9.64
CA ILE A 12 0.26 -21.17 -10.77
C ILE A 12 1.53 -20.49 -10.25
N VAL A 13 1.37 -19.57 -9.31
CA VAL A 13 2.50 -18.86 -8.68
C VAL A 13 3.35 -19.82 -7.85
N ARG A 14 2.73 -20.76 -7.12
CA ARG A 14 3.44 -21.82 -6.39
C ARG A 14 4.33 -22.64 -7.33
N ASP A 15 3.77 -23.16 -8.42
CA ASP A 15 4.51 -23.97 -9.39
C ASP A 15 5.69 -23.18 -9.98
N ALA A 16 5.54 -21.87 -10.20
CA ALA A 16 6.60 -21.00 -10.68
C ALA A 16 7.74 -20.85 -9.64
N TRP A 17 7.41 -20.67 -8.36
CA TRP A 17 8.39 -20.59 -7.28
C TRP A 17 9.15 -21.90 -7.06
N GLU A 18 8.42 -23.02 -7.01
CA GLU A 18 9.02 -24.35 -6.92
C GLU A 18 9.91 -24.64 -8.13
N GLY A 19 9.50 -24.19 -9.32
CA GLY A 19 10.25 -24.33 -10.57
C GLY A 19 11.62 -23.62 -10.57
N ILE A 20 11.78 -22.54 -9.79
CA ILE A 20 13.07 -21.87 -9.60
C ILE A 20 13.82 -22.35 -8.35
N GLY A 21 13.29 -23.35 -7.64
CA GLY A 21 13.87 -23.90 -6.42
C GLY A 21 13.75 -22.99 -5.21
N ALA A 22 12.74 -22.11 -5.17
CA ALA A 22 12.48 -21.28 -4.00
C ALA A 22 11.82 -22.11 -2.88
N ASP A 23 12.26 -21.87 -1.65
CA ASP A 23 11.65 -22.47 -0.45
C ASP A 23 10.43 -21.66 -0.01
N ILE A 24 9.28 -22.32 0.12
CA ILE A 24 8.07 -21.72 0.71
C ILE A 24 8.22 -21.77 2.22
N ILE A 25 8.59 -20.64 2.82
CA ILE A 25 8.85 -20.54 4.26
C ILE A 25 7.58 -20.61 5.11
N TYR A 26 6.44 -20.24 4.55
CA TYR A 26 5.16 -20.25 5.26
C TYR A 26 3.96 -20.26 4.30
N GLU A 27 2.88 -20.89 4.73
CA GLU A 27 1.60 -20.93 4.02
C GLU A 27 0.49 -20.51 4.99
N MET A 28 -0.33 -19.55 4.58
CA MET A 28 -1.44 -19.00 5.36
C MET A 28 -2.71 -19.82 5.16
N ASP A 29 -3.45 -20.09 6.24
CA ASP A 29 -4.84 -20.57 6.15
C ASP A 29 -5.82 -19.41 5.92
N ALA A 30 -5.49 -18.22 6.44
CA ALA A 30 -6.29 -17.02 6.28
C ALA A 30 -5.99 -16.26 4.96
N HIS A 31 -6.94 -15.44 4.54
CA HIS A 31 -6.75 -14.58 3.37
C HIS A 31 -5.77 -13.44 3.69
N VAL A 32 -4.66 -13.41 2.96
CA VAL A 32 -3.75 -12.26 2.85
C VAL A 32 -3.61 -11.93 1.37
N GLU A 33 -3.50 -10.64 1.04
CA GLU A 33 -3.15 -10.18 -0.30
C GLU A 33 -1.94 -9.23 -0.24
N GLY A 34 -1.01 -9.39 -1.19
CA GLY A 34 0.25 -8.65 -1.19
C GLY A 34 0.09 -7.14 -1.26
N GLY A 35 -1.03 -6.65 -1.79
CA GLY A 35 -1.32 -5.21 -1.82
C GLY A 35 -1.48 -4.56 -0.45
N GLU A 36 -1.69 -5.35 0.60
CA GLU A 36 -1.77 -4.84 1.97
C GLU A 36 -0.41 -4.66 2.63
N PHE A 37 0.65 -5.27 2.11
CA PHE A 37 1.93 -5.37 2.80
C PHE A 37 2.93 -4.36 2.26
N LEU A 38 3.36 -3.41 3.09
CA LEU A 38 4.35 -2.40 2.76
C LEU A 38 5.56 -2.52 3.72
N PRO A 39 6.67 -3.12 3.26
CA PRO A 39 7.92 -3.13 4.03
C PRO A 39 8.60 -1.76 3.98
N ALA A 40 9.12 -1.29 5.12
CA ALA A 40 9.65 0.06 5.31
C ALA A 40 11.01 0.04 6.02
N GLY A 41 11.89 -0.90 5.64
CA GLY A 41 13.17 -1.10 6.31
C GLY A 41 13.00 -1.88 7.62
N GLU A 42 13.13 -1.18 8.76
CA GLU A 42 13.11 -1.80 10.10
C GLU A 42 11.69 -2.19 10.58
N PHE A 43 10.66 -1.60 9.97
CA PHE A 43 9.26 -1.89 10.25
C PHE A 43 8.48 -2.27 8.99
N ALA A 44 7.28 -2.80 9.16
CA ALA A 44 6.36 -3.05 8.06
C ALA A 44 4.92 -2.71 8.43
N LEU A 45 4.17 -2.22 7.45
CA LEU A 45 2.73 -1.99 7.54
C LEU A 45 1.99 -3.14 6.86
N LEU A 46 0.91 -3.60 7.49
CA LEU A 46 -0.05 -4.53 6.91
C LEU A 46 -1.46 -3.95 7.00
N GLY A 47 -2.04 -3.65 5.84
CA GLY A 47 -3.46 -3.34 5.73
C GLY A 47 -4.33 -4.51 6.15
N VAL A 48 -5.30 -4.23 7.02
CA VAL A 48 -6.24 -5.22 7.54
C VAL A 48 -7.67 -4.67 7.49
N SER A 49 -8.61 -5.56 7.77
CA SER A 49 -10.04 -5.28 7.90
C SER A 49 -10.37 -3.96 8.60
N ALA A 50 -11.45 -3.33 8.18
CA ALA A 50 -12.02 -2.18 8.87
C ALA A 50 -12.74 -2.61 10.16
N ASP A 51 -12.83 -1.71 11.13
CA ASP A 51 -13.79 -1.78 12.24
C ASP A 51 -14.92 -0.78 11.97
N LEU A 52 -16.15 -1.28 11.86
CA LEU A 52 -17.34 -0.44 11.78
C LEU A 52 -18.23 -0.71 13.00
N ASN A 53 -18.14 0.15 14.01
CA ASN A 53 -18.92 0.10 15.24
C ASN A 53 -18.72 -1.20 16.05
N GLY A 54 -17.46 -1.62 16.23
CA GLY A 54 -17.07 -2.82 16.97
C GLY A 54 -17.25 -4.11 16.18
N LYS A 55 -17.45 -4.02 14.85
CA LYS A 55 -17.60 -5.17 13.96
C LYS A 55 -16.52 -5.14 12.89
N GLU A 56 -15.83 -6.26 12.74
CA GLU A 56 -14.85 -6.45 11.69
C GLU A 56 -15.52 -6.55 10.31
N HIS A 57 -14.96 -5.81 9.35
CA HIS A 57 -15.32 -5.87 7.94
C HIS A 57 -14.06 -6.17 7.11
N VAL A 58 -13.93 -7.43 6.71
CA VAL A 58 -12.81 -7.90 5.88
C VAL A 58 -13.03 -7.47 4.43
N ILE A 59 -12.03 -6.81 3.85
CA ILE A 59 -11.99 -6.40 2.43
C ILE A 59 -11.11 -7.38 1.64
N ARG A 60 -9.90 -7.64 2.14
CA ARG A 60 -8.88 -8.52 1.53
C ARG A 60 -8.15 -9.35 2.58
N THR A 61 -7.60 -8.69 3.60
CA THR A 61 -6.87 -9.30 4.70
C THR A 61 -7.62 -9.05 6.01
N SER A 62 -7.81 -10.10 6.83
CA SER A 62 -8.45 -9.97 8.14
C SER A 62 -7.46 -9.52 9.22
N TYR A 63 -7.95 -9.01 10.34
CA TYR A 63 -7.08 -8.69 11.47
C TYR A 63 -6.38 -9.94 12.02
N ALA A 64 -7.11 -11.06 12.10
CA ALA A 64 -6.57 -12.34 12.54
C ALA A 64 -5.45 -12.86 11.64
N ALA A 65 -5.51 -12.61 10.33
CA ALA A 65 -4.44 -12.97 9.40
C ALA A 65 -3.13 -12.22 9.71
N GLY A 66 -3.21 -10.95 10.09
CA GLY A 66 -2.05 -10.19 10.56
C GLY A 66 -1.45 -10.77 11.85
N GLN A 67 -2.28 -11.24 12.78
CA GLN A 67 -1.81 -11.91 13.99
C GLN A 67 -1.17 -13.28 13.69
N GLU A 68 -1.72 -14.03 12.75
CA GLU A 68 -1.16 -15.31 12.29
C GLU A 68 0.24 -15.14 11.66
N LEU A 69 0.42 -14.11 10.82
CA LEU A 69 1.73 -13.77 10.25
C LEU A 69 2.79 -13.49 11.33
N MET A 70 2.42 -12.72 12.36
CA MET A 70 3.32 -12.45 13.49
C MET A 70 3.64 -13.73 14.28
N ASN A 71 2.63 -14.53 14.60
CA ASN A 71 2.77 -15.73 15.45
C ASN A 71 3.50 -16.89 14.75
N SER A 72 3.45 -16.96 13.43
CA SER A 72 4.12 -17.99 12.64
C SER A 72 5.62 -17.75 12.47
N GLY A 73 6.10 -16.53 12.72
CA GLY A 73 7.46 -16.12 12.41
C GLY A 73 7.71 -15.91 10.91
N ALA A 74 6.64 -15.85 10.09
CA ALA A 74 6.74 -15.56 8.66
C ALA A 74 7.22 -14.12 8.37
N VAL A 75 7.07 -13.21 9.34
CA VAL A 75 7.59 -11.84 9.30
C VAL A 75 8.60 -11.61 10.42
N GLY A 76 9.62 -10.79 10.15
CA GLY A 76 10.79 -10.63 11.01
C GLY A 76 11.18 -9.20 11.37
N TYR A 77 10.31 -8.22 11.16
CA TYR A 77 10.56 -6.81 11.42
C TYR A 77 10.71 -6.51 12.91
N GLU A 78 11.40 -5.42 13.27
CA GLU A 78 11.46 -4.98 14.67
C GLU A 78 10.10 -4.48 15.14
N GLU A 79 9.35 -3.87 14.22
CA GLU A 79 8.00 -3.40 14.44
C GLU A 79 7.07 -3.83 13.30
N PHE A 80 5.86 -4.26 13.66
CA PHE A 80 4.84 -4.70 12.72
C PHE A 80 3.52 -3.99 13.01
N VAL A 81 2.98 -3.30 12.01
CA VAL A 81 1.84 -2.41 12.21
C VAL A 81 0.64 -2.90 11.44
N LEU A 82 -0.47 -3.13 12.15
CA LEU A 82 -1.73 -3.48 11.54
C LEU A 82 -2.55 -2.21 11.27
N VAL A 83 -2.77 -1.90 10.00
CA VAL A 83 -3.47 -0.68 9.56
C VAL A 83 -4.91 -1.00 9.21
N ARG A 84 -5.87 -0.53 10.01
CA ARG A 84 -7.30 -0.76 9.76
C ARG A 84 -7.80 0.15 8.64
N ALA A 85 -8.42 -0.45 7.63
CA ALA A 85 -8.99 0.29 6.51
C ALA A 85 -10.06 1.32 6.97
N PRO A 86 -9.93 2.62 6.63
CA PRO A 86 -10.85 3.67 7.08
C PRO A 86 -12.14 3.74 6.22
N LEU A 87 -12.91 2.63 6.17
CA LEU A 87 -14.06 2.49 5.26
C LEU A 87 -15.17 3.54 5.42
N GLN A 88 -15.38 4.08 6.62
CA GLN A 88 -16.37 5.13 6.83
C GLN A 88 -15.91 6.46 6.20
N ALA A 89 -14.64 6.82 6.39
CA ALA A 89 -14.06 8.02 5.79
C ALA A 89 -14.04 7.93 4.25
N ASP A 90 -13.66 6.79 3.67
CA ASP A 90 -13.73 6.58 2.21
C ASP A 90 -15.16 6.75 1.67
N ARG A 91 -16.17 6.24 2.37
CA ARG A 91 -17.58 6.42 1.96
C ARG A 91 -17.99 7.88 1.94
N GLU A 92 -17.55 8.65 2.92
CA GLU A 92 -17.85 10.08 3.03
C GLU A 92 -17.12 10.86 1.95
N PHE A 93 -15.82 10.61 1.77
CA PHE A 93 -14.98 11.21 0.76
C PHE A 93 -15.51 10.99 -0.67
N ARG A 94 -15.88 9.74 -1.00
CA ARG A 94 -16.48 9.43 -2.31
C ARG A 94 -17.76 10.19 -2.58
N LYS A 95 -18.59 10.36 -1.55
CA LYS A 95 -19.85 11.08 -1.66
C LYS A 95 -19.61 12.57 -1.84
N GLU A 96 -18.61 13.12 -1.17
CA GLU A 96 -18.23 14.54 -1.26
C GLU A 96 -17.68 14.90 -2.64
N HIS A 97 -16.81 14.06 -3.19
CA HIS A 97 -16.06 14.36 -4.42
C HIS A 97 -16.58 13.66 -5.69
N ASP A 98 -17.62 12.83 -5.58
CA ASP A 98 -18.14 11.99 -6.67
C ASP A 98 -17.06 11.08 -7.30
N THR A 99 -16.27 10.44 -6.44
CA THR A 99 -15.12 9.60 -6.82
C THR A 99 -15.33 8.12 -6.50
N GLY A 100 -14.49 7.27 -7.11
CA GLY A 100 -14.40 5.83 -6.80
C GLY A 100 -13.62 5.54 -5.52
N SER A 101 -13.72 4.30 -5.02
CA SER A 101 -13.03 3.88 -3.79
C SER A 101 -11.53 3.81 -4.01
N ARG A 102 -10.77 4.41 -3.10
CA ARG A 102 -9.32 4.21 -3.00
C ARG A 102 -8.99 3.02 -2.10
N ILE A 103 -9.93 2.67 -1.22
CA ILE A 103 -9.78 1.51 -0.35
C ILE A 103 -10.11 0.24 -1.13
N MET A 104 -9.06 -0.45 -1.55
CA MET A 104 -9.06 -1.87 -1.90
C MET A 104 -7.90 -2.57 -1.22
N HIS A 105 -6.73 -1.95 -1.28
CA HIS A 105 -5.49 -2.34 -0.65
C HIS A 105 -4.82 -1.13 0.00
N LEU A 106 -3.95 -1.33 1.00
CA LEU A 106 -3.14 -0.27 1.59
C LEU A 106 -2.38 0.55 0.54
N LEU A 107 -1.75 -0.11 -0.43
CA LEU A 107 -1.04 0.56 -1.53
C LEU A 107 -1.92 1.34 -2.51
N GLY A 108 -3.24 1.31 -2.32
CA GLY A 108 -4.20 2.16 -3.05
C GLY A 108 -4.26 3.58 -2.52
N TRP A 109 -3.71 3.86 -1.33
CA TRP A 109 -3.82 5.17 -0.67
C TRP A 109 -2.62 5.52 0.23
N VAL A 110 -1.58 4.69 0.28
CA VAL A 110 -0.29 4.95 0.97
C VAL A 110 0.84 4.27 0.19
N ASN A 111 1.96 4.94 -0.03
CA ASN A 111 3.17 4.29 -0.57
C ASN A 111 4.45 5.09 -0.27
N ILE A 112 5.58 4.40 -0.18
CA ILE A 112 6.85 4.92 0.33
C ILE A 112 7.77 5.30 -0.83
N VAL A 113 8.32 6.52 -0.80
CA VAL A 113 9.24 7.04 -1.83
C VAL A 113 10.71 6.87 -1.40
N SER A 114 11.01 7.17 -0.14
CA SER A 114 12.35 7.08 0.47
C SER A 114 12.21 6.73 1.96
N GLU A 115 13.32 6.73 2.70
CA GLU A 115 13.33 6.51 4.16
C GLU A 115 12.55 7.58 4.94
N ASP A 116 12.39 8.77 4.37
CA ASP A 116 11.81 9.95 5.00
C ASP A 116 10.65 10.58 4.20
N LEU A 117 10.31 10.07 3.02
CA LEU A 117 9.22 10.62 2.19
C LEU A 117 8.15 9.57 1.86
N ILE A 118 6.90 9.91 2.15
CA ILE A 118 5.74 9.07 1.87
C ILE A 118 4.67 9.84 1.09
N VAL A 119 3.99 9.14 0.19
CA VAL A 119 2.83 9.66 -0.55
C VAL A 119 1.59 8.96 -0.02
N LEU A 120 0.62 9.71 0.47
CA LEU A 120 -0.60 9.15 1.04
C LEU A 120 -1.80 10.07 0.90
N ASP A 121 -2.99 9.51 1.09
CA ASP A 121 -4.22 10.27 1.28
C ASP A 121 -4.34 10.66 2.76
N ALA A 122 -4.10 11.93 3.08
CA ALA A 122 -3.96 12.37 4.47
C ALA A 122 -5.25 12.26 5.27
N ASP A 123 -6.41 12.42 4.63
CA ASP A 123 -7.70 12.29 5.31
C ASP A 123 -8.01 10.82 5.63
N LEU A 124 -7.70 9.91 4.71
CA LEU A 124 -7.78 8.48 5.00
C LEU A 124 -6.77 8.06 6.07
N ALA A 125 -5.53 8.54 6.03
CA ALA A 125 -4.50 8.22 7.02
C ALA A 125 -4.85 8.68 8.44
N ARG A 126 -5.43 9.88 8.59
CA ARG A 126 -5.92 10.36 9.90
C ARG A 126 -7.10 9.54 10.44
N ALA A 127 -7.93 9.00 9.54
CA ALA A 127 -9.06 8.16 9.90
C ALA A 127 -8.69 6.67 10.12
N ALA A 128 -7.51 6.24 9.65
CA ALA A 128 -7.06 4.86 9.75
C ALA A 128 -6.42 4.59 11.10
N ASN A 129 -7.08 3.77 11.93
CA ASN A 129 -6.50 3.31 13.20
C ASN A 129 -5.38 2.31 12.93
N VAL A 130 -4.28 2.44 13.68
CA VAL A 130 -3.16 1.51 13.64
C VAL A 130 -2.97 0.83 15.00
N ASP A 131 -2.62 -0.45 14.96
CA ASP A 131 -2.17 -1.21 16.12
C ASP A 131 -0.69 -1.56 15.91
N VAL A 132 0.19 -1.01 16.75
CA VAL A 132 1.64 -1.16 16.66
C VAL A 132 2.09 -2.34 17.52
N TYR A 133 2.86 -3.25 16.93
CA TYR A 133 3.43 -4.41 17.61
C TYR A 133 4.95 -4.37 17.56
N GLU A 134 5.58 -4.47 18.72
CA GLU A 134 7.04 -4.60 18.83
C GLU A 134 7.45 -6.07 18.93
N ARG A 135 8.55 -6.40 18.28
CA ARG A 135 9.18 -7.71 18.41
C ARG A 135 9.97 -7.79 19.72
N ARG A 136 9.63 -8.75 20.58
CA ARG A 136 10.31 -9.04 21.85
C ARG A 136 10.80 -10.48 21.83
N GLY A 137 12.02 -10.67 21.30
CA GLY A 137 12.57 -11.99 21.04
C GLY A 137 11.92 -12.63 19.80
N ASN A 138 11.22 -13.74 20.00
CA ASN A 138 10.50 -14.45 18.92
C ASN A 138 9.03 -14.07 18.81
N ASP A 139 8.51 -13.29 19.75
CA ASP A 139 7.09 -12.96 19.84
C ASP A 139 6.86 -11.48 19.56
N TYR A 140 5.71 -11.14 19.02
CA TYR A 140 5.24 -9.77 18.90
C TYR A 140 4.30 -9.43 20.06
N THR A 141 4.49 -8.27 20.68
CA THR A 141 3.59 -7.75 21.72
C THR A 141 3.02 -6.42 21.25
N LYS A 142 1.70 -6.24 21.40
CA LYS A 142 1.08 -4.94 21.12
C LYS A 142 1.68 -3.90 22.07
N ASP A 143 2.24 -2.84 21.51
CA ASP A 143 2.80 -1.74 22.28
C ASP A 143 1.73 -0.67 22.51
N HIS A 144 1.22 -0.07 21.43
CA HIS A 144 0.18 0.96 21.51
C HIS A 144 -0.72 0.97 20.26
N SER A 145 -1.65 1.95 20.23
CA SER A 145 -2.50 2.25 19.07
C SER A 145 -2.44 3.74 18.78
N SER A 146 -2.54 4.11 17.51
CA SER A 146 -2.54 5.50 17.02
C SER A 146 -3.46 5.62 15.80
N ASN A 147 -3.38 6.73 15.06
CA ASN A 147 -3.79 6.76 13.65
C ASN A 147 -2.57 6.74 12.74
N LEU A 148 -2.75 6.33 11.48
CA LEU A 148 -1.65 6.13 10.55
C LEU A 148 -0.87 7.42 10.26
N TYR A 149 -1.56 8.56 10.17
CA TYR A 149 -0.92 9.84 9.89
C TYR A 149 0.05 10.24 11.01
N ASP A 150 -0.40 10.20 12.26
CA ASP A 150 0.42 10.58 13.41
C ASP A 150 1.56 9.59 13.62
N TYR A 151 1.31 8.28 13.45
CA TYR A 151 2.36 7.27 13.53
C TYR A 151 3.47 7.52 12.48
N LEU A 152 3.11 7.80 11.22
CA LEU A 152 4.11 8.04 10.17
C LEU A 152 4.88 9.34 10.39
N THR A 153 4.21 10.40 10.85
CA THR A 153 4.83 11.73 10.98
C THR A 153 5.54 11.94 12.31
N GLU A 154 4.87 11.67 13.43
CA GLU A 154 5.38 11.97 14.77
C GLU A 154 6.34 10.90 15.28
N GLU A 155 6.13 9.63 14.93
CA GLU A 155 6.94 8.51 15.42
C GLU A 155 8.02 8.07 14.42
N LYS A 156 7.68 8.02 13.12
CA LYS A 156 8.62 7.60 12.08
C LYS A 156 9.31 8.74 11.34
N GLY A 157 8.82 9.98 11.49
CA GLY A 157 9.48 11.16 10.94
C GLY A 157 9.35 11.34 9.43
N PHE A 158 8.33 10.76 8.80
CA PHE A 158 8.09 10.94 7.37
C PHE A 158 7.55 12.34 7.06
N ASP A 159 8.10 12.95 6.02
CA ASP A 159 7.46 14.02 5.26
C ASP A 159 6.36 13.42 4.37
N ILE A 160 5.22 14.11 4.30
CA ILE A 160 4.04 13.66 3.57
C ILE A 160 3.83 14.49 2.30
N VAL A 161 3.70 13.79 1.17
CA VAL A 161 3.03 14.29 -0.04
C VAL A 161 1.58 13.82 0.00
N ASP A 162 0.68 14.76 0.30
CA ASP A 162 -0.76 14.50 0.28
C ASP A 162 -1.28 14.46 -1.15
N VAL A 163 -2.09 13.45 -1.47
CA VAL A 163 -2.58 13.24 -2.83
C VAL A 163 -3.87 14.02 -3.10
N SER A 164 -4.00 14.55 -4.32
CA SER A 164 -5.24 15.23 -4.71
C SER A 164 -6.37 14.23 -4.86
N TRP A 165 -7.58 14.57 -4.39
CA TRP A 165 -8.82 13.79 -4.64
C TRP A 165 -9.12 13.58 -6.13
N SER A 166 -8.58 14.42 -7.00
CA SER A 166 -8.77 14.34 -8.45
C SER A 166 -7.98 13.21 -9.12
N GLU A 167 -6.89 12.75 -8.50
CA GLU A 167 -6.02 11.72 -9.05
C GLU A 167 -6.54 10.33 -8.68
N ARG A 168 -6.55 9.38 -9.62
CA ARG A 168 -7.10 8.05 -9.34
C ARG A 168 -6.09 7.06 -8.74
N TRP A 169 -4.83 7.12 -9.16
CA TRP A 169 -3.77 6.15 -8.77
C TRP A 169 -2.47 6.81 -8.26
N PRO A 170 -2.50 7.95 -7.55
CA PRO A 170 -1.29 8.73 -7.26
C PRO A 170 -0.30 8.02 -6.33
N THR A 171 -0.77 7.05 -5.53
CA THR A 171 0.05 6.27 -4.58
C THR A 171 0.55 4.96 -5.18
N ASN A 172 0.01 4.48 -6.30
CA ASN A 172 0.28 3.14 -6.80
C ASN A 172 1.50 3.09 -7.76
N PHE A 173 2.55 3.84 -7.43
CA PHE A 173 3.83 3.85 -8.13
C PHE A 173 4.76 2.74 -7.62
N LEU A 174 5.72 2.36 -8.45
CA LEU A 174 6.83 1.52 -8.00
C LEU A 174 8.01 2.42 -7.65
N THR A 175 8.46 2.38 -6.41
CA THR A 175 9.77 2.94 -6.05
C THR A 175 10.84 2.00 -6.59
N ILE A 176 11.78 2.52 -7.37
CA ILE A 176 12.88 1.72 -7.93
C ILE A 176 14.07 1.77 -6.97
N GLU A 177 14.43 2.98 -6.58
CA GLU A 177 15.49 3.33 -5.63
C GLU A 177 14.99 4.51 -4.76
N SER A 178 15.73 4.85 -3.69
CA SER A 178 15.38 6.00 -2.86
C SER A 178 15.23 7.26 -3.74
N GLU A 179 14.10 7.96 -3.59
CA GLU A 179 13.78 9.16 -4.37
C GLU A 179 13.72 8.93 -5.89
N THR A 180 13.53 7.70 -6.36
CA THR A 180 13.32 7.36 -7.77
C THR A 180 12.10 6.48 -7.94
N ILE A 181 11.08 6.98 -8.63
CA ILE A 181 9.81 6.27 -8.79
C ILE A 181 9.39 6.11 -10.25
N LEU A 182 8.59 5.08 -10.48
CA LEU A 182 7.86 4.83 -11.72
C LEU A 182 6.35 4.93 -11.45
N PRO A 183 5.72 6.10 -11.71
CA PRO A 183 4.29 6.31 -11.50
C PRO A 183 3.47 6.07 -12.76
N LEU A 184 2.14 6.03 -12.58
CA LEU A 184 1.19 6.24 -13.65
C LEU A 184 0.76 7.70 -13.69
N TYR A 185 0.55 8.24 -14.88
CA TYR A 185 -0.05 9.57 -15.04
C TYR A 185 -1.44 9.51 -15.67
N GLU A 186 -2.26 10.51 -15.33
CA GLU A 186 -3.54 10.83 -15.96
C GLU A 186 -3.28 11.66 -17.22
N PRO A 187 -3.51 11.10 -18.43
CA PRO A 187 -3.31 11.83 -19.68
C PRO A 187 -4.38 12.90 -19.90
N ASP A 188 -4.11 13.84 -20.79
CA ASP A 188 -5.16 14.69 -21.37
C ASP A 188 -5.98 13.96 -22.45
N ALA A 189 -6.88 14.70 -23.10
CA ALA A 189 -7.73 14.16 -24.16
C ALA A 189 -6.97 13.63 -25.38
N ASP A 190 -5.72 14.05 -25.57
CA ASP A 190 -4.84 13.62 -26.67
C ASP A 190 -3.91 12.46 -26.25
N GLY A 191 -3.94 12.04 -24.98
CA GLY A 191 -3.10 10.98 -24.44
C GLY A 191 -1.79 11.48 -23.81
N GLU A 192 -1.58 12.79 -23.76
CA GLU A 192 -0.31 13.41 -23.38
C GLU A 192 -0.25 13.75 -21.89
N TYR A 193 0.97 13.82 -21.35
CA TYR A 193 1.19 14.24 -19.97
C TYR A 193 0.81 15.72 -19.76
N ARG A 194 0.09 15.99 -18.67
CA ARG A 194 -0.22 17.34 -18.20
C ARG A 194 0.03 17.47 -16.70
N SER A 195 0.78 18.50 -16.31
CA SER A 195 1.08 18.82 -14.91
C SER A 195 -0.19 19.00 -14.07
N GLU A 196 -1.21 19.65 -14.63
CA GLU A 196 -2.47 19.96 -13.96
C GLU A 196 -3.31 18.73 -13.62
N ASN A 197 -3.14 17.64 -14.36
CA ASN A 197 -3.81 16.36 -14.11
C ASN A 197 -3.04 15.49 -13.11
N ASN A 198 -1.77 15.81 -12.85
CA ASN A 198 -0.82 14.99 -12.09
C ASN A 198 -0.11 15.77 -10.97
N PRO A 199 -0.84 16.49 -10.11
CA PRO A 199 -0.23 17.33 -9.08
C PRO A 199 0.66 16.57 -8.10
N THR A 200 0.41 15.28 -7.83
CA THR A 200 1.29 14.46 -6.98
C THR A 200 2.66 14.27 -7.63
N ILE A 201 2.70 13.95 -8.93
CA ILE A 201 3.96 13.79 -9.67
C ILE A 201 4.74 15.11 -9.70
N GLU A 202 4.06 16.23 -9.96
CA GLU A 202 4.70 17.54 -9.95
C GLU A 202 5.25 17.88 -8.56
N LYS A 203 4.52 17.56 -7.49
CA LYS A 203 5.00 17.80 -6.13
C LYS A 203 6.25 17.00 -5.80
N LEU A 204 6.31 15.74 -6.24
CA LEU A 204 7.48 14.88 -6.07
C LEU A 204 8.70 15.43 -6.82
N LYS A 205 8.51 15.95 -8.05
CA LYS A 205 9.59 16.63 -8.79
C LYS A 205 10.12 17.87 -8.07
N GLU A 206 9.24 18.67 -7.47
CA GLU A 206 9.65 19.84 -6.68
C GLU A 206 10.54 19.44 -5.48
N LEU A 207 10.32 18.25 -4.93
CA LEU A 207 11.09 17.67 -3.84
C LEU A 207 12.36 16.96 -4.30
N GLY A 208 12.63 16.92 -5.62
CA GLY A 208 13.83 16.30 -6.19
C GLY A 208 13.72 14.82 -6.53
N VAL A 209 12.52 14.24 -6.41
CA VAL A 209 12.28 12.83 -6.77
C VAL A 209 12.37 12.65 -8.28
N GLU A 210 13.17 11.67 -8.72
CA GLU A 210 13.26 11.27 -10.12
C GLU A 210 12.01 10.50 -10.54
N ILE A 211 11.41 10.97 -11.64
CA ILE A 211 10.21 10.37 -12.22
C ILE A 211 10.59 9.64 -13.50
N LEU A 212 10.54 8.31 -13.49
CA LEU A 212 10.83 7.48 -14.65
C LEU A 212 9.60 7.31 -15.56
N PRO A 213 9.79 7.01 -16.86
CA PRO A 213 11.08 6.88 -17.55
C PRO A 213 11.68 8.21 -18.04
N ASP A 214 10.88 9.27 -18.12
CA ASP A 214 11.21 10.52 -18.85
C ASP A 214 10.68 11.79 -18.16
N GLY A 215 10.38 11.69 -16.86
CA GLY A 215 9.76 12.76 -16.09
C GLY A 215 8.23 12.68 -16.06
N ALA A 216 7.57 11.80 -16.82
CA ALA A 216 6.11 11.75 -16.85
C ALA A 216 5.49 10.54 -16.13
N GLY A 217 6.15 9.38 -16.18
CA GLY A 217 5.51 8.11 -15.82
C GLY A 217 4.96 7.37 -17.03
N ILE A 218 4.12 6.37 -16.78
CA ILE A 218 3.43 5.61 -17.83
C ILE A 218 1.96 6.05 -17.91
N PRO A 219 1.37 6.25 -19.10
CA PRO A 219 -0.05 6.63 -19.22
C PRO A 219 -0.98 5.55 -18.64
N ARG A 220 -1.94 5.94 -17.80
CA ARG A 220 -2.84 5.00 -17.12
C ARG A 220 -3.70 4.14 -18.05
N ASP A 221 -4.05 4.65 -19.24
CA ASP A 221 -4.96 3.97 -20.17
C ASP A 221 -4.38 2.67 -20.71
N SER A 222 -3.06 2.51 -20.68
CA SER A 222 -2.40 1.30 -21.14
C SER A 222 -2.55 0.13 -20.14
N LEU A 223 -2.83 0.39 -18.85
CA LEU A 223 -2.60 -0.60 -17.79
C LEU A 223 -3.71 -0.72 -16.74
N THR A 224 -4.55 0.30 -16.55
CA THR A 224 -5.42 0.40 -15.36
C THR A 224 -6.85 -0.16 -15.50
N ASN A 225 -7.23 -0.73 -16.64
CA ASN A 225 -8.57 -1.29 -16.83
C ASN A 225 -8.90 -2.44 -15.85
N GLY A 226 -7.88 -3.09 -15.30
CA GLY A 226 -8.01 -4.10 -14.24
C GLY A 226 -8.19 -3.54 -12.82
N GLY A 227 -8.13 -2.21 -12.64
CA GLY A 227 -8.21 -1.60 -11.31
C GLY A 227 -6.95 -1.80 -10.48
N GLY A 228 -5.77 -1.58 -11.06
CA GLY A 228 -4.48 -1.60 -10.38
C GLY A 228 -3.50 -0.59 -11.00
N GLY A 229 -2.55 -0.10 -10.21
CA GLY A 229 -1.43 0.71 -10.70
C GLY A 229 -0.15 -0.11 -10.88
N ILE A 230 0.99 0.56 -11.03
CA ILE A 230 2.29 -0.10 -11.31
C ILE A 230 2.71 -1.00 -10.15
N HIS A 231 2.52 -0.57 -8.90
CA HIS A 231 2.84 -1.40 -7.74
C HIS A 231 2.04 -2.72 -7.78
N CYS A 232 0.75 -2.68 -8.12
CA CYS A 232 -0.07 -3.89 -8.27
C CYS A 232 0.44 -4.88 -9.34
N MET A 233 1.20 -4.41 -10.32
CA MET A 233 1.74 -5.23 -11.41
C MET A 233 3.14 -5.77 -11.12
N THR A 234 3.65 -5.54 -9.91
CA THR A 234 5.03 -5.84 -9.53
C THR A 234 5.07 -6.72 -8.28
N THR A 235 6.12 -7.53 -8.17
CA THR A 235 6.43 -8.31 -6.96
C THR A 235 7.94 -8.26 -6.78
N PRO A 236 8.45 -7.39 -5.89
CA PRO A 236 9.89 -7.30 -5.65
C PRO A 236 10.43 -8.64 -5.14
N LEU A 237 11.45 -9.15 -5.82
CA LEU A 237 12.14 -10.40 -5.42
C LEU A 237 13.38 -10.10 -4.58
N SER A 238 14.04 -8.97 -4.85
CA SER A 238 15.23 -8.49 -4.19
C SER A 238 15.23 -6.96 -4.24
N ARG A 239 15.52 -6.32 -3.12
CA ARG A 239 15.79 -4.88 -2.99
C ARG A 239 16.97 -4.75 -2.04
N GLU A 240 17.93 -3.90 -2.38
CA GLU A 240 19.11 -3.59 -1.56
C GLU A 240 18.80 -2.48 -0.54
#